data_AF-A0A849Q6V0-F1
#
_entry.id   AF-A0A849Q6V0-F1
#
_cell.length_a   1.000
_cell.length_b   1.000
_cell.length_c   1.000
_cell.angle_alpha   90.00
_cell.angle_beta   90.00
_cell.angle_gamma   90.00
#
_symmetry.space_group_name_H-M   'P 1'
#
loop_
_entity.id
_entity.type
_entity.pdbx_description
1 polymer ?
#
loop_
_entity_poly.entity_id
_entity_poly.type
_entity_poly.pdbx_seq_one_letter_code
_entity_poly.pdbx_strand_id
1 'polypeptide(L)'
;PHPPDTDQGGTFDIISFGGTEEDGWTTIEFVRNMTTGDGKDKAIPEGELKVIWAMGSSDDWNSKHDRVGYATLNIATGESESSETSTLWPYHAILMAAGLSLMLAGVAMIYQKKSKRFAGTWFNNHRNLMSVGVIAGGAGLLMGYYMIANSSGVHLRIPHTWLGLLALAFAFANLSLGVAFLKSRKKKKVIRKWHRQVGRVAVALMITSVVMGLVVAFGGG
;
A
#
# COMPACT_ATOMS: atom_id res chain seq x y z
N PRO A 1 -3.87 -13.05 9.62
CA PRO A 1 -5.08 -13.30 10.45
C PRO A 1 -6.22 -12.29 10.18
N HIS A 2 -7.44 -12.82 10.04
CA HIS A 2 -8.68 -12.05 9.95
C HIS A 2 -9.51 -12.35 11.20
N PRO A 3 -9.63 -11.43 12.18
CA PRO A 3 -10.42 -11.70 13.38
C PRO A 3 -11.91 -11.81 13.01
N PRO A 4 -12.69 -12.63 13.74
CA PRO A 4 -14.13 -12.65 13.65
C PRO A 4 -14.76 -11.25 13.70
N ASP A 5 -15.92 -11.09 13.07
CA ASP A 5 -16.73 -9.87 13.15
C ASP A 5 -17.26 -9.58 14.55
N THR A 6 -17.62 -10.63 15.29
CA THR A 6 -18.06 -10.61 16.69
C THR A 6 -17.01 -9.98 17.61
N ASP A 7 -15.72 -10.28 17.40
CA ASP A 7 -14.60 -9.65 18.13
C ASP A 7 -14.44 -8.16 17.79
N GLN A 8 -15.06 -7.70 16.72
CA GLN A 8 -15.04 -6.29 16.28
C GLN A 8 -16.33 -5.55 16.63
N GLY A 9 -17.24 -6.17 17.39
CA GLY A 9 -18.52 -5.62 17.82
C GLY A 9 -19.69 -5.87 16.86
N GLY A 10 -19.56 -6.86 15.95
CA GLY A 10 -20.66 -7.36 15.12
C GLY A 10 -21.39 -8.55 15.74
N THR A 11 -22.22 -9.21 14.95
CA THR A 11 -23.03 -10.39 15.32
C THR A 11 -22.75 -11.58 14.41
N PHE A 12 -23.02 -12.80 14.91
CA PHE A 12 -22.93 -13.99 14.09
C PHE A 12 -24.26 -14.22 13.34
N ASP A 13 -24.29 -13.88 12.06
CA ASP A 13 -25.52 -13.86 11.25
C ASP A 13 -25.60 -14.97 10.17
N ILE A 14 -24.79 -16.03 10.30
CA ILE A 14 -24.90 -17.23 9.47
C ILE A 14 -26.00 -18.14 10.03
N ILE A 15 -26.98 -18.49 9.20
CA ILE A 15 -28.14 -19.32 9.55
C ILE A 15 -27.78 -20.81 9.49
N SER A 16 -27.10 -21.21 8.41
CA SER A 16 -26.58 -22.56 8.24
C SER A 16 -25.32 -22.52 7.40
N PHE A 17 -24.42 -23.47 7.62
CA PHE A 17 -23.19 -23.61 6.85
C PHE A 17 -22.79 -25.08 6.75
N GLY A 18 -22.01 -25.40 5.73
CA GLY A 18 -21.46 -26.71 5.48
C GLY A 18 -20.27 -26.60 4.53
N GLY A 19 -19.55 -27.71 4.39
CA GLY A 19 -18.50 -27.80 3.39
C GLY A 19 -18.02 -29.22 3.23
N THR A 20 -17.47 -29.51 2.05
CA THR A 20 -16.88 -30.79 1.70
C THR A 20 -15.53 -30.56 1.06
N GLU A 21 -14.63 -31.52 1.25
CA GLU A 21 -13.40 -31.61 0.49
C GLU A 21 -13.34 -33.01 -0.12
N GLU A 22 -13.49 -33.08 -1.44
CA GLU A 22 -13.53 -34.33 -2.19
C GLU A 22 -12.89 -34.12 -3.57
N ASP A 23 -12.12 -35.09 -4.04
CA ASP A 23 -11.45 -35.06 -5.36
C ASP A 23 -10.62 -33.79 -5.64
N GLY A 24 -10.01 -33.22 -4.60
CA GLY A 24 -9.20 -31.99 -4.71
C GLY A 24 -10.03 -30.71 -4.84
N TRP A 25 -11.34 -30.77 -4.60
CA TRP A 25 -12.24 -29.62 -4.56
C TRP A 25 -12.74 -29.38 -3.16
N THR A 26 -12.59 -28.14 -2.69
CA THR A 26 -13.25 -27.66 -1.47
C THR A 26 -14.52 -26.92 -1.87
N THR A 27 -15.67 -27.38 -1.37
CA THR A 27 -16.97 -26.73 -1.53
C THR A 27 -17.38 -26.14 -0.18
N ILE A 28 -17.78 -24.86 -0.17
CA ILE A 28 -18.25 -24.16 1.03
C ILE A 28 -19.66 -23.63 0.72
N GLU A 29 -20.61 -23.94 1.59
CA GLU A 29 -21.99 -23.51 1.45
C GLU A 29 -22.44 -22.81 2.73
N PHE A 30 -23.18 -21.71 2.59
CA PHE A 30 -23.75 -21.02 3.73
C PHE A 30 -25.04 -20.30 3.35
N VAL A 31 -25.87 -20.04 4.36
CA VAL A 31 -27.11 -19.29 4.27
C VAL A 31 -27.05 -18.16 5.28
N ARG A 32 -27.43 -16.95 4.85
CA ARG A 32 -27.60 -15.78 5.72
C ARG A 32 -28.74 -14.91 5.20
N ASN A 33 -29.25 -14.03 6.05
CA ASN A 33 -30.20 -13.01 5.62
C ASN A 33 -29.55 -12.03 4.62
N MET A 34 -30.33 -11.55 3.64
CA MET A 34 -29.91 -10.53 2.67
C MET A 34 -29.46 -9.23 3.35
N THR A 35 -30.10 -8.89 4.47
CA THR A 35 -29.73 -7.79 5.36
C THR A 35 -29.82 -8.31 6.79
N THR A 36 -28.77 -8.10 7.57
CA THR A 36 -28.66 -8.59 8.96
C THR A 36 -28.88 -7.48 9.98
N GLY A 37 -28.64 -6.22 9.58
CA GLY A 37 -28.73 -5.07 10.48
C GLY A 37 -27.47 -4.86 11.33
N ASP A 38 -26.48 -5.74 11.23
CA ASP A 38 -25.16 -5.57 11.82
C ASP A 38 -24.36 -4.49 11.06
N GLY A 39 -23.73 -3.58 11.81
CA GLY A 39 -22.86 -2.54 11.26
C GLY A 39 -21.53 -3.06 10.69
N LYS A 40 -21.18 -4.33 10.90
CA LYS A 40 -20.01 -4.98 10.27
C LYS A 40 -20.34 -5.70 8.98
N ASP A 41 -21.61 -6.00 8.76
CA ASP A 41 -22.08 -6.68 7.57
C ASP A 41 -22.43 -5.71 6.45
N LYS A 42 -22.14 -6.12 5.22
CA LYS A 42 -22.67 -5.45 4.04
C LYS A 42 -23.93 -6.18 3.59
N ALA A 43 -24.99 -5.41 3.34
CA ALA A 43 -26.19 -5.95 2.71
C ALA A 43 -25.84 -6.56 1.35
N ILE A 44 -26.45 -7.71 1.04
CA ILE A 44 -26.35 -8.34 -0.26
C ILE A 44 -27.24 -7.54 -1.23
N PRO A 45 -26.69 -6.94 -2.30
CA PRO A 45 -27.48 -6.18 -3.25
C PRO A 45 -28.30 -7.13 -4.14
N GLU A 46 -29.37 -6.61 -4.75
CA GLU A 46 -30.13 -7.36 -5.78
C GLU A 46 -29.36 -7.50 -7.12
N GLY A 47 -28.26 -6.75 -7.29
CA GLY A 47 -27.42 -6.75 -8.48
C GLY A 47 -26.13 -7.55 -8.31
N GLU A 48 -24.99 -6.91 -8.57
CA GLU A 48 -23.68 -7.55 -8.46
C GLU A 48 -23.18 -7.59 -7.01
N LEU A 49 -22.88 -8.80 -6.52
CA LEU A 49 -22.18 -9.05 -5.27
C LEU A 49 -20.73 -9.42 -5.54
N LYS A 50 -19.80 -8.68 -4.94
CA LYS A 50 -18.38 -9.05 -4.93
C LYS A 50 -18.06 -9.91 -3.72
N VAL A 51 -17.68 -11.16 -3.96
CA VAL A 51 -17.20 -12.12 -2.97
C VAL A 51 -15.68 -12.15 -3.04
N ILE A 52 -14.99 -12.08 -1.90
CA ILE A 52 -13.53 -12.29 -1.84
C ILE A 52 -13.25 -13.69 -1.28
N TRP A 53 -12.20 -14.33 -1.77
CA TRP A 53 -11.79 -15.64 -1.29
C TRP A 53 -10.28 -15.69 -1.14
N ALA A 54 -9.82 -16.57 -0.25
CA ALA A 54 -8.42 -16.79 0.03
C ALA A 54 -8.20 -18.25 0.43
N MET A 55 -7.17 -18.88 -0.13
CA MET A 55 -6.84 -20.30 0.06
C MET A 55 -5.35 -20.45 0.37
N GLY A 56 -5.00 -21.43 1.20
CA GLY A 56 -3.62 -21.79 1.52
C GLY A 56 -3.44 -23.30 1.55
N SER A 57 -2.20 -23.76 1.42
CA SER A 57 -1.80 -25.17 1.51
C SER A 57 -1.65 -25.68 2.94
N SER A 58 -1.93 -24.84 3.94
CA SER A 58 -1.83 -25.14 5.36
C SER A 58 -3.17 -24.88 6.05
N ASP A 59 -3.57 -25.79 6.94
CA ASP A 59 -4.75 -25.66 7.80
C ASP A 59 -4.52 -24.72 8.98
N ASP A 60 -3.31 -24.21 9.18
CA ASP A 60 -3.02 -23.20 10.20
C ASP A 60 -3.72 -21.88 9.83
N TRP A 61 -4.67 -21.48 10.69
CA TRP A 61 -5.42 -20.23 10.58
C TRP A 61 -4.54 -18.98 10.49
N ASN A 62 -3.34 -19.02 11.08
CA ASN A 62 -2.39 -17.90 11.03
C ASN A 62 -1.46 -17.97 9.83
N SER A 63 -1.48 -19.05 9.05
CA SER A 63 -0.71 -19.15 7.82
C SER A 63 -1.18 -18.13 6.78
N LYS A 64 -0.23 -17.62 6.01
CA LYS A 64 -0.53 -16.74 4.89
C LYS A 64 -1.21 -17.54 3.77
N HIS A 65 -2.22 -16.95 3.15
CA HIS A 65 -2.86 -17.53 1.99
C HIS A 65 -1.91 -17.56 0.79
N ASP A 66 -1.91 -18.67 0.05
CA ASP A 66 -1.12 -18.88 -1.16
C ASP A 66 -1.79 -18.25 -2.39
N ARG A 67 -3.12 -18.30 -2.42
CA ARG A 67 -3.95 -17.79 -3.52
C ARG A 67 -5.05 -16.93 -2.93
N VAL A 68 -5.27 -15.76 -3.51
CA VAL A 68 -6.35 -14.86 -3.13
C VAL A 68 -7.00 -14.29 -4.38
N GLY A 69 -8.29 -14.04 -4.31
CA GLY A 69 -9.05 -13.58 -5.45
C GLY A 69 -10.41 -13.02 -5.04
N TYR A 70 -11.20 -12.73 -6.05
CA TYR A 70 -12.58 -12.35 -5.88
C TYR A 70 -13.44 -12.97 -6.99
N ALA A 71 -14.74 -13.06 -6.73
CA ALA A 71 -15.74 -13.37 -7.72
C ALA A 71 -16.81 -12.27 -7.70
N THR A 72 -17.31 -11.91 -8.88
CA THR A 72 -18.51 -11.08 -9.02
C THR A 72 -19.66 -12.03 -9.35
N LEU A 73 -20.70 -12.02 -8.52
CA LEU A 73 -21.91 -12.82 -8.67
C LEU A 73 -23.08 -11.89 -8.97
N ASN A 74 -23.81 -12.14 -10.05
CA ASN A 74 -25.09 -11.49 -10.29
C ASN A 74 -26.17 -12.25 -9.50
N ILE A 75 -26.72 -11.60 -8.48
CA ILE A 75 -27.70 -12.23 -7.58
C ILE A 75 -29.01 -12.56 -8.28
N ALA A 76 -29.37 -11.85 -9.35
CA ALA A 76 -30.59 -12.09 -10.11
C ALA A 76 -30.46 -13.25 -11.12
N THR A 77 -29.29 -13.42 -11.74
CA THR A 77 -29.09 -14.42 -12.81
C THR A 77 -28.31 -15.66 -12.37
N GLY A 78 -27.57 -15.58 -11.27
CA GLY A 78 -26.64 -16.63 -10.84
C GLY A 78 -25.33 -16.68 -11.63
N GLU A 79 -25.13 -15.78 -12.60
CA GLU A 79 -23.88 -15.70 -13.35
C GLU A 79 -22.73 -15.23 -12.45
N SER A 80 -21.59 -15.89 -12.54
CA SER A 80 -20.40 -15.56 -11.76
C SER A 80 -19.13 -15.53 -12.58
N GLU A 81 -18.27 -14.55 -12.34
CA GLU A 81 -16.92 -14.47 -12.89
C GLU A 81 -15.90 -14.37 -11.75
N SER A 82 -14.91 -15.27 -11.72
CA SER A 82 -13.85 -15.30 -10.71
C SER A 82 -12.51 -14.83 -11.29
N SER A 83 -11.77 -14.03 -10.53
CA SER A 83 -10.42 -13.56 -10.88
C SER A 83 -9.46 -13.70 -9.71
N GLU A 84 -8.24 -14.17 -9.99
CA GLU A 84 -7.14 -14.14 -9.03
C GLU A 84 -6.48 -12.75 -9.04
N THR A 85 -6.10 -12.25 -7.86
CA THR A 85 -5.39 -10.98 -7.80
C THR A 85 -3.98 -11.13 -8.37
N SER A 86 -3.61 -10.28 -9.32
CA SER A 86 -2.25 -10.23 -9.84
C SER A 86 -1.22 -9.92 -8.72
N THR A 87 -0.13 -10.68 -8.68
CA THR A 87 0.96 -10.50 -7.71
C THR A 87 1.80 -9.27 -8.05
N LEU A 88 1.24 -8.08 -7.84
CA LEU A 88 1.90 -6.80 -8.08
C LEU A 88 2.72 -6.30 -6.89
N TRP A 89 2.57 -6.96 -5.73
CA TRP A 89 3.28 -6.61 -4.50
C TRP A 89 4.81 -6.56 -4.64
N PRO A 90 5.50 -7.50 -5.32
CA PRO A 90 6.96 -7.42 -5.48
C PRO A 90 7.38 -6.14 -6.22
N TYR A 91 6.62 -5.76 -7.26
CA TYR A 91 6.91 -4.57 -8.05
C TYR A 91 6.68 -3.29 -7.24
N HIS A 92 5.60 -3.21 -6.47
CA HIS A 92 5.38 -2.12 -5.51
C HIS A 92 6.55 -2.02 -4.52
N ALA A 93 6.94 -3.13 -3.90
CA ALA A 93 8.02 -3.16 -2.92
C ALA A 93 9.37 -2.74 -3.53
N ILE A 94 9.72 -3.24 -4.71
CA ILE A 94 10.96 -2.88 -5.43
C ILE A 94 10.99 -1.39 -5.76
N LEU A 95 9.89 -0.83 -6.29
CA LEU A 95 9.81 0.60 -6.62
C LEU A 95 9.94 1.48 -5.37
N MET A 96 9.29 1.11 -4.27
CA MET A 96 9.38 1.84 -3.00
C MET A 96 10.80 1.76 -2.40
N ALA A 97 11.43 0.58 -2.44
CA ALA A 97 12.80 0.36 -1.96
C ALA A 97 13.83 1.13 -2.82
N ALA A 98 13.66 1.11 -4.14
CA ALA A 98 14.49 1.88 -5.07
C ALA A 98 14.34 3.38 -4.82
N GLY A 99 13.10 3.87 -4.67
CA GLY A 99 12.81 5.26 -4.32
C GLY A 99 13.50 5.69 -3.02
N LEU A 100 13.36 4.91 -1.95
CA LEU A 100 14.02 5.18 -0.67
C LEU A 100 15.55 5.17 -0.80
N SER A 101 16.11 4.18 -1.49
CA SER A 101 17.56 4.05 -1.69
C SER A 101 18.14 5.25 -2.44
N LEU A 102 17.46 5.70 -3.50
CA LEU A 102 17.84 6.90 -4.26
C LEU A 102 17.74 8.17 -3.43
N MET A 103 16.71 8.31 -2.60
CA MET A 103 16.58 9.44 -1.68
C MET A 103 17.71 9.47 -0.65
N LEU A 104 18.04 8.32 -0.04
CA LEU A 104 19.16 8.20 0.91
C LEU A 104 20.51 8.51 0.24
N ALA A 105 20.75 8.00 -0.96
CA ALA A 105 21.93 8.33 -1.76
C ALA A 105 21.98 9.84 -2.07
N GLY A 106 20.84 10.43 -2.43
CA GLY A 106 20.69 11.87 -2.64
C GLY A 106 21.06 12.68 -1.39
N VAL A 107 20.62 12.26 -0.19
CA VAL A 107 21.04 12.89 1.08
C VAL A 107 22.54 12.73 1.31
N ALA A 108 23.09 11.53 1.07
CA ALA A 108 24.51 11.26 1.23
C ALA A 108 25.39 12.18 0.38
N MET A 109 24.95 12.56 -0.83
CA MET A 109 25.67 13.48 -1.71
C MET A 109 25.94 14.85 -1.07
N ILE A 110 25.11 15.32 -0.12
CA ILE A 110 25.32 16.59 0.59
C ILE A 110 26.63 16.57 1.40
N TYR A 111 26.96 15.41 1.98
CA TYR A 111 28.17 15.23 2.78
C TYR A 111 29.42 15.07 1.92
N GLN A 112 29.25 14.70 0.65
CA GLN A 112 30.35 14.54 -0.31
C GLN A 112 30.81 15.85 -0.97
N LYS A 113 30.26 17.00 -0.57
CA LYS A 113 30.60 18.32 -1.13
C LYS A 113 32.09 18.70 -1.05
N LYS A 114 32.87 18.07 -0.14
CA LYS A 114 34.32 18.28 0.02
C LYS A 114 35.15 17.15 -0.61
N SER A 115 34.52 16.13 -1.18
CA SER A 115 35.21 14.99 -1.80
C SER A 115 35.89 15.41 -3.10
N LYS A 116 37.15 15.01 -3.32
CA LYS A 116 37.87 15.26 -4.57
C LYS A 116 37.11 14.73 -5.80
N ARG A 117 36.35 13.64 -5.64
CA ARG A 117 35.60 12.99 -6.73
C ARG A 117 34.26 13.66 -7.04
N PHE A 118 33.61 14.27 -6.05
CA PHE A 118 32.21 14.72 -6.17
C PHE A 118 31.97 16.20 -5.86
N ALA A 119 32.99 16.97 -5.46
CA ALA A 119 32.84 18.38 -5.10
C ALA A 119 32.28 19.26 -6.23
N GLY A 120 32.53 18.92 -7.50
CA GLY A 120 31.98 19.67 -8.64
C GLY A 120 30.54 19.28 -9.02
N THR A 121 30.11 18.06 -8.70
CA THR A 121 28.86 17.48 -9.21
C THR A 121 27.83 17.17 -8.13
N TRP A 122 28.17 17.32 -6.85
CA TRP A 122 27.32 16.93 -5.72
C TRP A 122 25.91 17.51 -5.81
N PHE A 123 25.77 18.76 -6.27
CA PHE A 123 24.48 19.43 -6.34
C PHE A 123 23.59 18.83 -7.44
N ASN A 124 24.16 18.59 -8.61
CA ASN A 124 23.44 17.95 -9.72
C ASN A 124 23.07 16.52 -9.39
N ASN A 125 23.99 15.77 -8.76
CA ASN A 125 23.74 14.40 -8.32
C ASN A 125 22.65 14.36 -7.24
N HIS A 126 22.71 15.26 -6.23
CA HIS A 126 21.66 15.39 -5.22
C HIS A 126 20.30 15.65 -5.88
N ARG A 127 20.22 16.64 -6.79
CA ARG A 127 18.98 16.97 -7.49
C ARG A 127 18.44 15.79 -8.30
N ASN A 128 19.29 15.16 -9.11
CA ASN A 128 18.87 14.06 -9.98
C ASN A 128 18.44 12.83 -9.17
N LEU A 129 19.23 12.42 -8.18
CA LEU A 129 18.90 11.28 -7.30
C LEU A 129 17.59 11.52 -6.53
N MET A 130 17.39 12.74 -6.01
CA MET A 130 16.14 13.10 -5.32
C MET A 130 14.95 13.10 -6.27
N SER A 131 15.06 13.70 -7.46
CA SER A 131 13.96 13.72 -8.43
C SER A 131 13.59 12.30 -8.90
N VAL A 132 14.57 11.48 -9.25
CA VAL A 132 14.33 10.09 -9.68
C VAL A 132 13.76 9.26 -8.53
N GLY A 133 14.25 9.45 -7.31
CA GLY A 133 13.72 8.78 -6.12
C GLY A 133 12.25 9.10 -5.85
N VAL A 134 11.83 10.37 -6.00
CA VAL A 134 10.43 10.77 -5.87
C VAL A 134 9.55 10.18 -6.98
N ILE A 135 10.04 10.14 -8.21
CA ILE A 135 9.32 9.51 -9.33
C ILE A 135 9.13 8.01 -9.08
N ALA A 136 10.19 7.30 -8.67
CA ALA A 136 10.12 5.88 -8.34
C ALA A 136 9.16 5.61 -7.18
N GLY A 137 9.21 6.41 -6.11
CA GLY A 137 8.27 6.32 -4.99
C GLY A 137 6.82 6.62 -5.40
N GLY A 138 6.60 7.61 -6.28
CA GLY A 138 5.29 7.91 -6.84
C GLY A 138 4.73 6.77 -7.69
N ALA A 139 5.56 6.16 -8.55
CA ALA A 139 5.18 4.98 -9.31
C ALA A 139 4.87 3.78 -8.41
N GLY A 140 5.66 3.59 -7.34
CA GLY A 140 5.38 2.60 -6.30
C GLY A 140 4.02 2.83 -5.64
N LEU A 141 3.68 4.08 -5.28
CA LEU A 141 2.38 4.42 -4.69
C LEU A 141 1.22 4.16 -5.67
N LEU A 142 1.35 4.55 -6.94
CA LEU A 142 0.35 4.26 -7.97
C LEU A 142 0.13 2.75 -8.15
N MET A 143 1.22 1.96 -8.12
CA MET A 143 1.11 0.50 -8.13
C MET A 143 0.36 -0.01 -6.90
N GLY A 144 0.65 0.53 -5.71
CA GLY A 144 -0.06 0.17 -4.47
C GLY A 144 -1.55 0.53 -4.51
N TYR A 145 -1.90 1.67 -5.12
CA TYR A 145 -3.29 2.03 -5.38
C TYR A 145 -3.97 1.02 -6.31
N TYR A 146 -3.33 0.69 -7.43
CA TYR A 146 -3.88 -0.27 -8.40
C TYR A 146 -4.03 -1.68 -7.80
N MET A 147 -3.10 -2.11 -6.95
CA MET A 147 -3.20 -3.36 -6.19
C MET A 147 -4.45 -3.42 -5.30
N ILE A 148 -4.76 -2.33 -4.60
CA ILE A 148 -5.92 -2.27 -3.71
C ILE A 148 -7.21 -2.17 -4.52
N ALA A 149 -7.22 -1.38 -5.60
CA ALA A 149 -8.38 -1.20 -6.46
C ALA A 149 -8.87 -2.51 -7.09
N ASN A 150 -7.93 -3.38 -7.50
CA ASN A 150 -8.24 -4.67 -8.10
C ASN A 150 -8.36 -5.83 -7.09
N SER A 151 -8.20 -5.58 -5.78
CA SER A 151 -8.41 -6.60 -4.74
C SER A 151 -9.64 -6.25 -3.93
N SER A 152 -9.47 -5.58 -2.79
CA SER A 152 -10.57 -5.23 -1.88
C SER A 152 -11.38 -4.02 -2.31
N GLY A 153 -10.79 -3.11 -3.10
CA GLY A 153 -11.37 -1.79 -3.42
C GLY A 153 -11.39 -0.80 -2.25
N VAL A 154 -10.98 -1.21 -1.04
CA VAL A 154 -11.02 -0.35 0.15
C VAL A 154 -9.66 0.29 0.37
N HIS A 155 -9.52 1.53 -0.06
CA HIS A 155 -8.31 2.33 0.17
C HIS A 155 -8.26 2.88 1.61
N LEU A 156 -7.04 3.19 2.08
CA LEU A 156 -6.78 3.95 3.31
C LEU A 156 -7.13 3.29 4.66
N ARG A 157 -7.46 1.99 4.67
CA ARG A 157 -7.80 1.27 5.91
C ARG A 157 -6.60 1.02 6.83
N ILE A 158 -5.40 0.86 6.27
CA ILE A 158 -4.19 0.44 7.00
C ILE A 158 -3.25 1.62 7.20
N PRO A 159 -2.65 1.82 8.39
CA PRO A 159 -1.86 3.01 8.66
C PRO A 159 -0.69 3.30 7.70
N HIS A 160 -0.08 2.25 7.16
CA HIS A 160 0.93 2.32 6.11
C HIS A 160 0.50 3.19 4.91
N THR A 161 -0.77 3.11 4.50
CA THR A 161 -1.26 3.77 3.28
C THR A 161 -1.35 5.29 3.40
N TRP A 162 -1.77 5.82 4.55
CA TRP A 162 -1.78 7.28 4.77
C TRP A 162 -0.38 7.85 5.00
N LEU A 163 0.51 7.09 5.66
CA LEU A 163 1.92 7.49 5.82
C LEU A 163 2.65 7.56 4.48
N GLY A 164 2.41 6.63 3.57
CA GLY A 164 2.96 6.67 2.21
C GLY A 164 2.53 7.91 1.42
N LEU A 165 1.24 8.25 1.47
CA LEU A 165 0.71 9.47 0.86
C LEU A 165 1.31 10.74 1.48
N LEU A 166 1.42 10.78 2.81
CA LEU A 166 2.01 11.91 3.52
C LEU A 166 3.49 12.07 3.17
N ALA A 167 4.25 10.97 3.08
CA ALA A 167 5.65 10.98 2.66
C ALA A 167 5.81 11.57 1.26
N LEU A 168 4.95 11.17 0.32
CA LEU A 168 4.96 11.68 -1.05
C LEU A 168 4.61 13.18 -1.11
N ALA A 169 3.59 13.62 -0.35
CA ALA A 169 3.23 15.03 -0.26
C ALA A 169 4.40 15.89 0.26
N PHE A 170 5.09 15.44 1.31
CA PHE A 170 6.28 16.11 1.83
C PHE A 170 7.44 16.10 0.83
N ALA A 171 7.61 15.02 0.06
CA ALA A 171 8.64 14.92 -0.96
C ALA A 171 8.40 15.93 -2.11
N PHE A 172 7.16 16.07 -2.58
CA PHE A 172 6.77 17.10 -3.55
C PHE A 172 6.94 18.51 -3.00
N ALA A 173 6.50 18.78 -1.78
CA ALA A 173 6.73 20.06 -1.11
C ALA A 173 8.23 20.39 -1.04
N ASN A 174 9.07 19.39 -0.75
CA ASN A 174 10.52 19.58 -0.72
C ASN A 174 11.12 19.88 -2.10
N LEU A 175 10.62 19.24 -3.16
CA LEU A 175 11.00 19.51 -4.55
C LEU A 175 10.64 20.94 -4.95
N SER A 176 9.44 21.40 -4.60
CA SER A 176 8.99 22.78 -4.83
C SER A 176 9.88 23.79 -4.10
N LEU A 177 10.28 23.50 -2.86
CA LEU A 177 11.25 24.32 -2.12
C LEU A 177 12.63 24.34 -2.79
N GLY A 178 13.06 23.23 -3.39
CA GLY A 178 14.30 23.15 -4.16
C GLY A 178 14.28 24.06 -5.40
N VAL A 179 13.18 24.04 -6.16
CA VAL A 179 12.97 24.95 -7.30
C VAL A 179 12.89 26.41 -6.84
N ALA A 180 12.16 26.69 -5.76
CA ALA A 180 12.07 28.03 -5.18
C ALA A 180 13.43 28.56 -4.71
N PHE A 181 14.31 27.70 -4.18
CA PHE A 181 15.66 28.06 -3.78
C PHE A 181 16.51 28.52 -4.97
N LEU A 182 16.39 27.86 -6.13
CA LEU A 182 17.09 28.22 -7.36
C LEU A 182 16.61 29.57 -7.90
N LYS A 183 15.30 29.87 -7.81
CA LYS A 183 14.72 31.11 -8.34
C LYS A 183 14.84 32.32 -7.41
N SER A 184 14.89 32.12 -6.09
CA SER A 184 14.87 33.23 -5.13
C SER A 184 16.22 33.94 -5.01
N ARG A 185 16.25 35.28 -5.02
CA ARG A 185 17.46 36.07 -4.70
C ARG A 185 17.50 36.54 -3.23
N LYS A 186 16.35 36.90 -2.65
CA LYS A 186 16.25 37.53 -1.31
C LYS A 186 16.04 36.54 -0.16
N LYS A 187 15.30 35.45 -0.36
CA LYS A 187 14.87 34.53 0.72
C LYS A 187 15.64 33.20 0.76
N LYS A 188 16.79 33.10 0.09
CA LYS A 188 17.57 31.84 -0.05
C LYS A 188 17.87 31.15 1.28
N LYS A 189 18.25 31.89 2.32
CA LYS A 189 18.58 31.32 3.65
C LYS A 189 17.36 30.63 4.29
N VAL A 190 16.20 31.27 4.21
CA VAL A 190 14.94 30.77 4.78
C VAL A 190 14.46 29.53 4.01
N ILE A 191 14.42 29.61 2.67
CA ILE A 191 14.00 28.50 1.82
C ILE A 191 14.90 27.27 2.05
N ARG A 192 16.22 27.47 2.14
CA ARG A 192 17.17 26.39 2.42
C ARG A 192 16.98 25.77 3.81
N LYS A 193 16.57 26.54 4.83
CA LYS A 193 16.23 25.99 6.16
C LYS A 193 15.04 25.04 6.03
N TRP A 194 13.98 25.49 5.38
CA TRP A 194 12.75 24.70 5.20
C TRP A 194 12.96 23.49 4.30
N HIS A 195 13.67 23.62 3.17
CA HIS A 195 14.03 22.48 2.30
C HIS A 195 14.75 21.37 3.09
N ARG A 196 15.68 21.73 3.99
CA ARG A 196 16.36 20.73 4.81
C ARG A 196 15.44 20.06 5.83
N GLN A 197 14.55 20.81 6.49
CA GLN A 197 13.64 20.23 7.49
C GLN A 197 12.55 19.39 6.85
N VAL A 198 11.87 19.92 5.83
CA VAL A 198 10.84 19.20 5.08
C VAL A 198 11.42 17.94 4.43
N GLY A 199 12.62 18.03 3.84
CA GLY A 199 13.31 16.87 3.27
C GLY A 199 13.65 15.78 4.29
N ARG A 200 14.05 16.15 5.52
CA ARG A 200 14.29 15.18 6.60
C ARG A 200 13.01 14.48 7.03
N VAL A 201 11.93 15.23 7.19
CA VAL A 201 10.61 14.67 7.52
C VAL A 201 10.13 13.74 6.42
N ALA A 202 10.27 14.13 5.14
CA ALA A 202 9.90 13.30 4.00
C ALA A 202 10.61 11.93 4.01
N VAL A 203 11.94 11.92 4.21
CA VAL A 203 12.71 10.67 4.28
C VAL A 203 12.34 9.84 5.50
N ALA A 204 12.13 10.46 6.68
CA ALA A 204 11.72 9.74 7.88
C ALA A 204 10.34 9.07 7.72
N LEU A 205 9.38 9.79 7.12
CA LEU A 205 8.06 9.24 6.79
C LEU A 205 8.18 8.11 5.78
N MET A 206 9.02 8.24 4.75
CA MET A 206 9.24 7.19 3.75
C MET A 206 9.84 5.93 4.39
N ILE A 207 10.86 6.06 5.26
CA ILE A 207 11.43 4.93 6.00
C ILE A 207 10.36 4.25 6.86
N THR A 208 9.63 5.04 7.66
CA THR A 208 8.58 4.53 8.55
C THR A 208 7.50 3.79 7.73
N SER A 209 7.08 4.38 6.62
CA SER A 209 6.12 3.77 5.70
C SER A 209 6.63 2.45 5.16
N VAL A 210 7.88 2.37 4.67
CA VAL A 210 8.46 1.13 4.14
C VAL A 210 8.54 0.05 5.23
N VAL A 211 8.99 0.40 6.44
CA VAL A 211 9.04 -0.54 7.57
C VAL A 211 7.65 -1.06 7.91
N MET A 212 6.64 -0.19 8.00
CA MET A 212 5.26 -0.63 8.21
C MET A 212 4.75 -1.51 7.07
N GLY A 213 5.12 -1.21 5.82
CA GLY A 213 4.76 -2.04 4.67
C GLY A 213 5.34 -3.44 4.75
N LEU A 214 6.58 -3.58 5.21
CA LEU A 214 7.22 -4.88 5.47
C LEU A 214 6.56 -5.62 6.63
N VAL A 215 6.21 -4.93 7.71
CA VAL A 215 5.46 -5.52 8.84
C VAL A 215 4.09 -6.00 8.38
N VAL A 216 3.39 -5.26 7.53
CA VAL A 216 2.11 -5.71 6.95
C VAL A 216 2.31 -6.92 6.03
N ALA A 217 3.42 -6.98 5.29
CA ALA A 217 3.69 -8.05 4.34
C ALA A 217 4.16 -9.37 4.98
N PHE A 218 4.87 -9.28 6.12
CA PHE A 218 5.59 -10.39 6.75
C PHE A 218 5.35 -10.57 8.26
N GLY A 219 4.83 -9.56 8.94
CA GLY A 219 4.70 -9.53 10.41
C GLY A 219 3.33 -9.88 10.95
N GLY A 220 2.36 -10.25 10.09
CA GLY A 220 1.08 -10.80 10.51
C GLY A 220 1.17 -12.29 10.75
N GLY A 221 1.82 -12.70 11.85
CA GLY A 221 1.63 -14.00 12.50
C GLY A 221 0.66 -13.87 13.66
#